data_AF-A0A1Y1LIL3-F1
#
_entry.id   AF-A0A1Y1LIL3-F1
#
_cell.length_a   1.000
_cell.length_b   1.000
_cell.length_c   1.000
_cell.angle_alpha   90.00
_cell.angle_beta   90.00
_cell.angle_gamma   90.00
#
_symmetry.space_group_name_H-M   'P 1'
#
loop_
_entity.id
_entity.type
_entity.pdbx_description
1 polymer ?
#
loop_
_entity_poly.entity_id
_entity_poly.type
_entity_poly.pdbx_seq_one_letter_code
_entity_poly.pdbx_strand_id
1 'polypeptide(L)'
;MGSVGQESYDGDGVESSTSEDEEDSSLLAQSVEDELENFRHTWKKELEMYKNHEYKKTKESSQAEEDTEIVAKRLFLNGVEMERSGQLYEAIQFYRRAVQLVPDIEFRLHTRTKKVSKKSESEETVKSIYHLGK
;
A
#
# COMPACT_ATOMS: atom_id res chain seq x y z
N MET A 1 24.62 26.17 65.51
CA MET A 1 25.44 25.36 66.45
C MET A 1 24.79 23.98 66.44
N GLY A 2 25.22 22.96 65.70
CA GLY A 2 26.56 22.54 65.32
C GLY A 2 27.01 21.40 66.26
N SER A 3 26.70 20.15 65.91
CA SER A 3 27.29 18.88 66.41
C SER A 3 26.65 17.74 65.60
N VAL A 4 27.21 17.27 64.47
CA VAL A 4 28.30 16.29 64.33
C VAL A 4 27.98 14.96 65.05
N GLY A 5 27.39 14.03 64.29
CA GLY A 5 27.39 12.59 64.54
C GLY A 5 28.12 11.92 63.38
N GLN A 6 29.15 11.15 63.72
CA GLN A 6 30.02 10.41 62.81
C GLN A 6 29.32 9.14 62.33
N GLU A 7 29.43 8.81 61.05
CA GLU A 7 29.43 7.40 60.62
C GLU A 7 30.49 7.23 59.54
N SER A 8 31.49 6.43 59.88
CA SER A 8 32.60 6.02 59.05
C SER A 8 32.09 5.12 57.94
N TYR A 9 32.42 5.45 56.70
CA TYR A 9 32.33 4.50 55.60
C TYR A 9 33.73 3.90 55.40
N ASP A 10 33.87 2.64 55.80
CA ASP A 10 35.05 1.83 55.49
C ASP A 10 35.01 1.47 54.00
N GLY A 11 35.98 1.99 53.26
CA GLY A 11 36.25 1.54 51.91
C GLY A 11 36.97 0.20 51.96
N ASP A 12 36.22 -0.87 51.70
CA ASP A 12 36.80 -2.16 51.31
C ASP A 12 36.91 -2.19 49.78
N GLY A 13 38.12 -1.93 49.30
CA GLY A 13 38.51 -2.20 47.93
C GLY A 13 38.78 -3.69 47.78
N VAL A 14 37.78 -4.43 47.29
CA VAL A 14 38.02 -5.76 46.74
C VAL A 14 38.52 -5.63 45.30
N GLU A 15 39.76 -6.06 45.14
CA GLU A 15 40.49 -6.21 43.89
C GLU A 15 40.00 -7.40 43.07
N SER A 16 39.91 -7.18 41.76
CA SER A 16 40.23 -8.11 40.67
C SER A 16 39.80 -9.59 40.77
N SER A 17 38.82 -9.95 39.94
CA SER A 17 38.78 -11.23 39.24
C SER A 17 38.13 -10.96 37.89
N THR A 18 38.94 -10.64 36.87
CA THR A 18 39.35 -11.55 35.79
C THR A 18 38.17 -12.31 35.18
N SER A 19 37.89 -11.98 33.91
CA SER A 19 37.51 -12.87 32.81
C SER A 19 36.55 -14.01 33.17
N GLU A 20 35.31 -14.02 32.68
CA GLU A 20 34.98 -14.53 31.34
C GLU A 20 33.45 -14.39 31.20
N ASP A 21 32.93 -13.46 30.39
CA ASP A 21 31.52 -13.54 29.94
C ASP A 21 31.29 -12.70 28.67
N GLU A 22 32.13 -12.88 27.65
CA GLU A 22 31.90 -12.31 26.31
C GLU A 22 31.29 -13.35 25.35
N GLU A 23 30.99 -14.56 25.84
CA GLU A 23 30.52 -15.69 25.01
C GLU A 23 28.99 -15.89 25.11
N ASP A 24 28.31 -15.42 26.16
CA ASP A 24 26.85 -15.57 26.33
C ASP A 24 26.05 -14.61 25.42
N SER A 25 26.57 -13.40 25.17
CA SER A 25 25.95 -12.46 24.22
C SER A 25 25.95 -12.98 22.77
N SER A 26 26.97 -13.76 22.38
CA SER A 26 27.03 -14.34 21.03
C SER A 26 26.01 -15.46 20.86
N LEU A 27 25.77 -16.27 21.89
CA LEU A 27 24.76 -17.33 21.86
C LEU A 27 23.34 -16.75 21.92
N LEU A 28 23.12 -15.69 22.69
CA LEU A 28 21.86 -14.94 22.69
C LEU A 28 21.61 -14.25 21.34
N ALA A 29 22.62 -13.65 20.74
CA ALA A 29 22.52 -13.04 19.41
C ALA A 29 22.21 -14.08 18.32
N GLN A 30 22.82 -15.28 18.38
CA GLN A 30 22.50 -16.39 17.50
C GLN A 30 21.06 -16.88 17.73
N SER A 31 20.63 -17.03 18.98
CA SER A 31 19.26 -17.41 19.31
C SER A 31 18.23 -16.40 18.80
N VAL A 32 18.53 -15.10 18.87
CA VAL A 32 17.67 -14.05 18.34
C VAL A 32 17.66 -14.07 16.81
N GLU A 33 18.81 -14.30 16.16
CA GLU A 33 18.88 -14.45 14.70
C GLU A 33 18.06 -15.66 14.23
N ASP A 34 18.15 -16.80 14.92
CA ASP A 34 17.35 -18.00 14.64
C ASP A 34 15.84 -17.74 14.78
N GLU A 35 15.43 -16.97 15.80
CA GLU A 35 14.04 -16.58 16.01
C GLU A 35 13.55 -15.64 14.90
N LEU A 36 14.40 -14.70 14.46
CA LEU A 36 14.13 -13.81 13.33
C LEU A 36 14.05 -14.57 12.00
N GLU A 37 14.91 -15.56 11.78
CA GLU A 37 14.88 -16.43 10.61
C GLU A 37 13.55 -17.19 10.57
N ASN A 38 13.13 -17.76 11.71
CA ASN A 38 11.83 -18.41 11.83
C ASN A 38 10.68 -17.46 11.55
N PHE A 39 10.71 -16.23 12.08
CA PHE A 39 9.70 -15.20 11.79
C PHE A 39 9.67 -14.84 10.29
N ARG A 40 10.84 -14.67 9.66
CA ARG A 40 10.92 -14.38 8.22
C ARG A 40 10.38 -15.55 7.40
N HIS A 41 10.63 -16.79 7.82
CA HIS A 41 10.10 -17.99 7.17
C HIS A 41 8.59 -18.10 7.31
N THR A 42 8.04 -17.89 8.51
CA THR A 42 6.58 -17.90 8.73
C THR A 42 5.91 -16.78 7.95
N TRP A 43 6.46 -15.57 8.02
CA TRP A 43 5.91 -14.42 7.31
C TRP A 43 5.98 -14.58 5.79
N LYS A 44 7.09 -15.10 5.25
CA LYS A 44 7.21 -15.40 3.81
C LYS A 44 6.21 -16.46 3.37
N LYS A 45 6.04 -17.53 4.17
CA LYS A 45 5.03 -18.57 3.90
C LYS A 45 3.63 -17.98 3.94
N GLU A 46 3.33 -17.14 4.91
CA GLU A 46 2.06 -16.40 4.99
C GLU A 46 1.84 -15.52 3.75
N LEU A 47 2.82 -14.73 3.33
CA LEU A 47 2.76 -13.92 2.10
C LEU A 47 2.52 -14.77 0.85
N GLU A 48 3.18 -15.92 0.72
CA GLU A 48 2.98 -16.85 -0.40
C GLU A 48 1.56 -17.46 -0.36
N MET A 49 1.04 -17.74 0.83
CA MET A 49 -0.33 -18.20 1.04
C MET A 49 -1.36 -17.10 0.70
N TYR A 50 -1.08 -15.85 1.05
CA TYR A 50 -1.90 -14.70 0.67
C TYR A 50 -1.84 -14.46 -0.83
N LYS A 51 -0.69 -14.59 -1.50
CA LYS A 51 -0.58 -14.53 -2.96
C LYS A 51 -1.39 -15.64 -3.63
N ASN A 52 -1.32 -16.88 -3.15
CA ASN A 52 -2.14 -17.96 -3.71
C ASN A 52 -3.65 -17.78 -3.43
N HIS A 53 -4.02 -17.16 -2.30
CA HIS A 53 -5.40 -16.79 -2.00
C HIS A 53 -5.86 -15.60 -2.87
N GLU A 54 -4.99 -14.62 -3.11
CA GLU A 54 -5.20 -13.47 -3.96
C GLU A 54 -5.41 -13.93 -5.40
N TYR A 55 -4.58 -14.84 -5.93
CA TYR A 55 -4.72 -15.41 -7.28
C TYR A 55 -6.03 -16.19 -7.51
N LYS A 56 -6.58 -16.82 -6.47
CA LYS A 56 -7.90 -17.49 -6.55
C LYS A 56 -9.07 -16.51 -6.37
N LYS A 57 -8.90 -15.49 -5.52
CA LYS A 57 -9.91 -14.44 -5.29
C LYS A 57 -9.97 -13.45 -6.46
N THR A 58 -8.85 -13.16 -7.12
CA THR A 58 -8.75 -12.19 -8.21
C THR A 58 -9.51 -12.61 -9.45
N LYS A 59 -9.70 -13.90 -9.74
CA LYS A 59 -10.38 -14.29 -10.99
C LYS A 59 -11.90 -14.05 -10.93
N GLU A 60 -12.52 -14.27 -9.76
CA GLU A 60 -13.93 -13.97 -9.53
C GLU A 60 -14.14 -12.52 -9.11
N SER A 61 -13.20 -11.92 -8.35
CA SER A 61 -13.27 -10.50 -8.02
C SER A 61 -13.00 -9.61 -9.22
N SER A 62 -12.16 -9.99 -10.19
CA SER A 62 -11.92 -9.16 -11.39
C SER A 62 -13.19 -8.92 -12.21
N GLN A 63 -14.07 -9.92 -12.33
CA GLN A 63 -15.32 -9.76 -13.08
C GLN A 63 -16.32 -8.88 -12.31
N ALA A 64 -16.47 -9.11 -11.00
CA ALA A 64 -17.31 -8.28 -10.14
C ALA A 64 -16.77 -6.84 -9.98
N GLU A 65 -15.45 -6.67 -10.00
CA GLU A 65 -14.77 -5.38 -10.01
C GLU A 65 -14.98 -4.66 -11.34
N GLU A 66 -14.97 -5.38 -12.46
CA GLU A 66 -15.30 -4.79 -13.76
C GLU A 66 -16.77 -4.35 -13.82
N ASP A 67 -17.69 -5.16 -13.30
CA ASP A 67 -19.12 -4.82 -13.21
C ASP A 67 -19.36 -3.60 -12.29
N THR A 68 -18.71 -3.55 -11.13
CA THR A 68 -18.80 -2.40 -10.22
C THR A 68 -18.17 -1.14 -10.83
N GLU A 69 -17.06 -1.26 -11.57
CA GLU A 69 -16.44 -0.14 -12.27
C GLU A 69 -17.35 0.38 -13.38
N ILE A 70 -18.04 -0.47 -14.14
CA ILE A 70 -19.00 -0.05 -15.18
C ILE A 70 -20.14 0.76 -14.55
N VAL A 71 -20.70 0.28 -13.43
CA VAL A 71 -21.77 1.00 -12.71
C VAL A 71 -21.27 2.33 -12.14
N ALA A 72 -20.09 2.34 -11.54
CA ALA A 72 -19.47 3.56 -11.00
C ALA A 72 -19.25 4.62 -12.08
N LYS A 73 -18.78 4.22 -13.27
CA LYS A 73 -18.62 5.13 -14.42
C LYS A 73 -19.93 5.76 -14.84
N ARG A 74 -21.00 4.98 -14.97
CA ARG A 74 -22.31 5.50 -15.36
C ARG A 74 -22.81 6.53 -14.35
N LEU A 75 -22.69 6.22 -13.06
CA LEU A 75 -23.06 7.15 -11.99
C LEU A 75 -22.22 8.44 -12.06
N PHE A 76 -20.90 8.32 -12.23
CA PHE A 76 -20.02 9.48 -12.34
C PHE A 76 -20.39 10.37 -13.53
N LEU A 77 -20.63 9.78 -14.71
CA LEU A 77 -21.01 10.53 -15.92
C LEU A 77 -22.36 11.24 -15.76
N ASN A 78 -23.35 10.61 -15.12
CA ASN A 78 -24.60 11.27 -14.77
C ASN A 78 -24.36 12.46 -13.83
N GLY A 79 -23.46 12.32 -12.84
CA GLY A 79 -23.07 13.42 -11.96
C GLY A 79 -22.52 14.62 -12.74
N VAL A 80 -21.65 14.37 -13.74
CA VAL A 80 -21.09 15.40 -14.63
C VAL A 80 -22.17 16.10 -15.45
N GLU A 81 -23.17 15.37 -15.93
CA GLU A 81 -24.29 15.95 -16.67
C GLU A 81 -25.14 16.87 -15.76
N MET A 82 -25.45 16.41 -14.55
CA MET A 82 -26.21 17.21 -13.58
C MET A 82 -25.45 18.47 -13.17
N GLU A 83 -24.14 18.36 -12.91
CA GLU A 83 -23.27 19.50 -12.61
C GLU A 83 -23.28 20.54 -13.74
N ARG A 84 -23.13 20.08 -15.00
CA ARG A 84 -23.20 20.95 -16.18
C ARG A 84 -24.55 21.64 -16.35
N SER A 85 -25.62 21.00 -15.90
CA SER A 85 -26.98 21.57 -15.90
C SER A 85 -27.27 22.49 -14.71
N GLY A 86 -26.34 22.64 -13.76
CA GLY A 86 -26.50 23.43 -12.53
C GLY A 86 -27.27 22.72 -11.40
N GLN A 87 -27.63 21.45 -11.58
CA GLN A 87 -28.32 20.61 -10.61
C GLN A 87 -27.32 19.98 -9.62
N LEU A 88 -26.72 20.82 -8.78
CA LEU A 88 -25.60 20.43 -7.92
C LEU A 88 -25.98 19.40 -6.84
N TYR A 89 -27.21 19.45 -6.32
CA TYR A 89 -27.65 18.51 -5.29
C TYR A 89 -27.72 17.09 -5.85
N GLU A 90 -28.30 16.95 -7.04
CA GLU A 90 -28.38 15.70 -7.79
C GLU A 90 -26.99 15.21 -8.20
N ALA A 91 -26.12 16.11 -8.65
CA ALA A 91 -24.74 15.78 -8.99
C ALA A 91 -24.00 15.15 -7.78
N ILE A 92 -24.11 15.75 -6.60
CA ILE A 92 -23.50 15.23 -5.36
C ILE A 92 -24.02 13.81 -5.05
N GLN A 93 -25.31 13.55 -5.24
CA GLN A 93 -25.87 12.21 -5.00
C GLN A 93 -25.25 11.15 -5.91
N PHE A 94 -25.13 11.46 -7.20
CA PHE A 94 -24.50 10.57 -8.18
C PHE A 94 -23.02 10.34 -7.88
N TYR A 95 -22.26 11.41 -7.59
CA TYR A 95 -20.84 11.30 -7.27
C TYR A 95 -20.59 10.48 -6.00
N ARG A 96 -21.36 10.70 -4.93
CA ARG A 96 -21.24 9.92 -3.69
C ARG A 96 -21.43 8.43 -3.95
N ARG A 97 -22.43 8.06 -4.76
CA ARG A 97 -22.68 6.65 -5.08
C ARG A 97 -21.58 6.05 -5.97
N ALA A 98 -21.02 6.84 -6.90
CA ALA A 98 -19.89 6.39 -7.72
C ALA A 98 -18.64 6.09 -6.87
N VAL A 99 -18.28 7.00 -5.96
CA VAL A 99 -17.11 6.88 -5.06
C VAL A 99 -17.28 5.74 -4.04
N GLN A 100 -18.50 5.46 -3.60
CA GLN A 100 -18.79 4.28 -2.75
C GLN A 100 -18.50 2.95 -3.44
N LEU A 101 -18.65 2.88 -4.76
CA LEU A 101 -18.32 1.69 -5.54
C LEU A 101 -16.83 1.65 -5.89
N VAL A 102 -16.30 2.78 -6.40
CA VAL A 102 -14.91 2.91 -6.84
C VAL A 102 -14.37 4.27 -6.39
N PRO A 103 -13.57 4.34 -5.30
CA PRO A 103 -13.14 5.60 -4.72
C PRO A 103 -12.29 6.48 -5.65
N ASP A 104 -11.53 5.86 -6.55
CA ASP A 104 -10.61 6.50 -7.50
C ASP A 104 -11.20 6.64 -8.92
N ILE A 105 -12.54 6.59 -9.05
CA ILE A 105 -13.23 6.53 -10.35
C ILE A 105 -12.87 7.69 -11.30
N GLU A 106 -12.71 8.90 -10.76
CA GLU A 106 -12.33 10.08 -11.54
C GLU A 106 -10.96 9.88 -12.18
N PHE A 107 -9.99 9.40 -11.41
CA PHE A 107 -8.64 9.15 -11.89
C PHE A 107 -8.61 8.01 -12.91
N ARG A 108 -9.36 6.92 -12.65
CA ARG A 108 -9.51 5.79 -13.58
C ARG A 108 -10.12 6.22 -14.92
N LEU A 109 -11.11 7.12 -14.89
CA LEU A 109 -11.74 7.61 -16.11
C LEU A 109 -10.79 8.53 -16.90
N HIS A 110 -10.13 9.46 -16.23
CA HIS A 110 -9.12 10.34 -16.85
C HIS A 110 -7.93 9.59 -17.44
N THR A 111 -7.45 8.53 -16.79
CA THR A 111 -6.33 7.73 -17.29
C THR A 111 -6.73 6.87 -18.49
N ARG A 112 -7.95 6.30 -18.51
CA ARG A 112 -8.48 5.57 -19.66
C ARG A 112 -8.66 6.48 -20.87
N THR A 113 -9.22 7.68 -20.71
CA THR A 113 -9.42 8.63 -21.82
C THR A 113 -8.09 9.10 -22.42
N LYS A 114 -7.09 9.44 -21.59
CA LYS A 114 -5.73 9.81 -22.06
C LYS A 114 -5.05 8.70 -22.87
N LYS A 115 -5.28 7.43 -22.52
CA LYS A 115 -4.73 6.29 -23.28
C LYS A 115 -5.37 6.14 -24.66
N VAL A 116 -6.68 6.41 -24.78
CA VAL A 116 -7.38 6.38 -26.07
C VAL A 116 -6.90 7.49 -26.99
N SER A 117 -6.70 8.71 -26.48
CA SER A 117 -6.22 9.86 -27.28
C SER A 117 -4.84 9.62 -27.91
N LYS A 118 -3.93 8.93 -27.22
CA LYS A 118 -2.60 8.59 -27.78
C LYS A 118 -2.66 7.49 -28.85
N LYS A 119 -3.71 6.67 -28.87
CA LYS A 119 -3.87 5.60 -29.86
C LYS A 119 -4.53 6.12 -31.15
N SER A 120 -5.47 7.08 -31.03
CA SER A 120 -6.10 7.68 -32.22
C SER A 120 -5.14 8.51 -33.07
N GLU A 121 -4.15 9.18 -32.46
CA GLU A 121 -3.19 10.03 -33.19
C GLU A 121 -2.18 9.22 -34.04
N SER A 122 -1.89 7.98 -33.62
CA SER A 122 -0.99 7.08 -34.36
C SER A 122 -1.69 6.33 -35.49
N GLU A 123 -2.97 6.01 -35.37
CA GLU A 123 -3.71 5.29 -36.42
C GLU A 123 -4.14 6.20 -37.60
N GLU A 124 -4.37 7.49 -37.34
CA GLU A 124 -4.74 8.46 -38.38
C GLU A 124 -3.52 8.90 -39.23
N THR A 125 -2.35 9.07 -38.58
CA THR A 125 -1.07 9.34 -39.26
C THR A 125 -0.69 8.20 -40.21
N VAL A 126 -0.86 6.95 -39.76
CA VAL A 126 -0.53 5.77 -40.57
C VAL A 126 -1.44 5.64 -41.79
N LYS A 127 -2.75 5.93 -41.65
CA LYS A 127 -3.68 5.95 -42.80
C LYS A 127 -3.37 7.04 -43.83
N SER A 128 -2.93 8.21 -43.37
CA SER A 128 -2.53 9.34 -44.24
C SER A 128 -1.28 9.00 -45.06
N ILE A 129 -0.28 8.35 -44.45
CA ILE A 129 0.96 7.93 -45.13
C ILE A 129 0.68 6.92 -46.26
N TYR A 130 -0.28 6.00 -46.07
CA TYR A 130 -0.61 4.99 -47.09
C TYR A 130 -1.51 5.48 -48.24
N HIS A 131 -2.06 6.70 -48.19
CA HIS A 131 -2.92 7.23 -49.26
C HIS A 131 -2.21 8.19 -50.24
N LEU A 132 -0.92 8.48 -50.04
CA LEU A 132 -0.15 9.39 -50.90
C LEU A 132 0.75 8.67 -51.93
N GLY A 133 0.45 7.42 -52.24
CA GLY A 133 1.17 6.61 -53.21
C GLY A 133 0.26 6.06 -54.32
N LYS A 134 -0.20 6.93 -55.21
CA LYS A 134 -0.69 6.55 -56.55
C LYS A 134 -0.24 7.57 -57.59
#